data_AF-A0ABD2HV36-F1
#
_entry.id   AF-A0ABD2HV36-F1
#
_cell.length_a   1.000
_cell.length_b   1.000
_cell.length_c   1.000
_cell.angle_alpha   90.00
_cell.angle_beta   90.00
_cell.angle_gamma   90.00
#
_symmetry.space_group_name_H-M   'P 1'
#
loop_
_entity.id
_entity.type
_entity.pdbx_description
1 polymer ?
#
loop_
_entity_poly.entity_id
_entity_poly.type
_entity_poly.pdbx_seq_one_letter_code
_entity_poly.pdbx_strand_id
1 'polypeptide(L)'
;MSDNPKEAEAKMAKAIFISADCWLSVFDLLPPRQLGLGIAMISDRFDFYVDEHFKTRKWALKPIQIRSKIGENGTKKMEIVNYYCKPMPIPQVQLPRKISGFECIDISYIDQNAIVFLRRFRPLFASFCPINLTIIDTYHNGRLYEFFLRNIWPMFGKNIHGLKLSATFFHHLRPFAPSILNDFPSLRFVNFYFDKLFTGFPCDDNAMESDGQAMAKWLFTPLQSNVPKVFKCALDTDDGSWSSNMEAFKAAFASASSPVNFIAVLCFRPSFAASVVPFEMTNEMTREQLALKGTADFNNRFLLIRCPIARDESKWTKWEEEAIGMDLFDQRNIIGIAINDENNIGNGLLDATPGPNDQQQK
;
A
#
# COMPACT_ATOMS: atom_id res chain seq x y z
N MET A 1 70.30 -22.38 25.49
CA MET A 1 69.46 -21.19 25.26
C MET A 1 68.01 -21.65 25.39
N SER A 2 67.34 -21.32 26.49
CA SER A 2 65.95 -21.72 26.73
C SER A 2 65.01 -20.72 26.09
N ASP A 3 64.21 -21.16 25.12
CA ASP A 3 63.02 -20.42 24.70
C ASP A 3 62.04 -20.42 25.88
N ASN A 4 61.99 -19.28 26.56
CA ASN A 4 61.17 -19.08 27.73
C ASN A 4 59.72 -18.87 27.25
N PRO A 5 58.73 -19.69 27.67
CA PRO A 5 57.33 -19.55 27.24
C PRO A 5 56.73 -18.16 27.55
N LYS A 6 57.33 -17.45 28.50
CA LYS A 6 56.94 -16.10 28.91
C LYS A 6 57.14 -15.03 27.83
N GLU A 7 58.05 -15.22 26.86
CA GLU A 7 58.23 -14.25 25.76
C GLU A 7 57.18 -14.40 24.65
N ALA A 8 56.65 -15.60 24.44
CA ALA A 8 55.53 -15.83 23.52
C ALA A 8 54.20 -15.30 24.11
N GLU A 9 53.98 -15.49 25.41
CA GLU A 9 52.83 -14.90 26.13
C GLU A 9 52.90 -13.37 26.21
N ALA A 10 54.11 -12.79 26.39
CA ALA A 10 54.29 -11.33 26.38
C ALA A 10 54.06 -10.68 25.00
N LYS A 11 54.27 -11.42 23.89
CA LYS A 11 53.94 -10.95 22.53
C LYS A 11 52.46 -11.06 22.17
N MET A 12 51.72 -12.00 22.75
CA MET A 12 50.25 -12.09 22.57
C MET A 12 49.48 -11.06 23.41
N ALA A 13 50.08 -10.51 24.48
CA ALA A 13 49.46 -9.55 25.39
C ALA A 13 49.32 -8.10 24.84
N LYS A 14 49.59 -7.85 23.55
CA LYS A 14 49.35 -6.53 22.90
C LYS A 14 48.30 -6.55 21.78
N ALA A 15 47.54 -7.63 21.65
CA ALA A 15 46.29 -7.56 20.89
C ALA A 15 45.28 -6.80 21.74
N ILE A 16 44.97 -5.55 21.39
CA ILE A 16 43.91 -4.79 22.05
C ILE A 16 42.61 -5.60 21.87
N PHE A 17 42.19 -6.28 22.93
CA PHE A 17 40.96 -7.06 22.91
C PHE A 17 39.79 -6.10 23.13
N ILE A 18 39.32 -5.52 22.04
CA ILE A 18 38.11 -4.69 22.02
C ILE A 18 36.90 -5.65 22.03
N SER A 19 35.96 -5.42 22.94
CA SER A 19 34.73 -6.22 23.04
C SER A 19 33.84 -6.06 21.80
N ALA A 20 32.96 -7.03 21.57
CA ALA A 20 31.99 -6.96 20.46
C ALA A 20 31.11 -5.70 20.57
N ASP A 21 30.69 -5.34 21.78
CA ASP A 21 29.85 -4.16 22.03
C ASP A 21 30.58 -2.85 21.67
N CYS A 22 31.87 -2.74 22.02
CA CYS A 22 32.68 -1.60 21.62
C CYS A 22 32.85 -1.53 20.10
N TRP A 23 33.01 -2.67 19.41
CA TRP A 23 33.08 -2.68 17.94
C TRP A 23 31.76 -2.28 17.28
N LEU A 24 30.63 -2.74 17.81
CA LEU A 24 29.30 -2.36 17.32
C LEU A 24 29.03 -0.86 17.47
N SER A 25 29.52 -0.22 18.54
CA SER A 25 29.35 1.23 18.74
C SER A 25 30.04 2.09 17.67
N VAL A 26 31.07 1.57 16.99
CA VAL A 26 31.72 2.26 15.86
C VAL A 26 30.75 2.45 14.69
N PHE A 27 29.75 1.58 14.56
CA PHE A 27 28.78 1.66 13.47
C PHE A 27 27.77 2.81 13.58
N ASP A 28 27.66 3.42 14.77
CA ASP A 28 26.86 4.63 14.99
C ASP A 28 27.64 5.90 14.58
N LEU A 29 28.97 5.84 14.58
CA LEU A 29 29.85 6.97 14.31
C LEU A 29 30.21 7.11 12.83
N LEU A 30 30.12 6.02 12.05
CA LEU A 30 30.60 5.99 10.67
C LEU A 30 29.48 5.72 9.65
N PRO A 31 29.46 6.45 8.51
CA PRO A 31 28.57 6.15 7.40
C PRO A 31 28.82 4.75 6.82
N PRO A 32 27.77 4.01 6.41
CA PRO A 32 27.87 2.64 5.92
C PRO A 32 28.89 2.44 4.78
N ARG A 33 29.00 3.44 3.89
CA ARG A 33 29.94 3.42 2.76
C ARG A 33 31.40 3.39 3.25
N GLN A 34 31.75 4.15 4.28
CA GLN A 34 33.12 4.17 4.84
C GLN A 34 33.43 2.88 5.58
N LEU A 35 32.40 2.32 6.21
CA LEU A 35 32.48 1.07 6.96
C LEU A 35 32.80 -0.14 6.08
N GLY A 36 32.06 -0.30 4.98
CA GLY A 36 32.25 -1.41 4.05
C GLY A 36 33.48 -1.27 3.14
N LEU A 37 33.83 -0.05 2.70
CA LEU A 37 34.96 0.15 1.78
C LEU A 37 36.32 0.31 2.47
N GLY A 38 36.33 0.74 3.74
CA GLY A 38 37.54 1.12 4.44
C GLY A 38 37.97 0.17 5.54
N ILE A 39 37.04 -0.26 6.40
CA ILE A 39 37.39 -0.88 7.70
C ILE A 39 37.17 -2.39 7.70
N ALA A 40 36.12 -2.89 7.04
CA ALA A 40 35.84 -4.33 6.89
C ALA A 40 37.02 -5.12 6.29
N MET A 41 37.70 -4.53 5.29
CA MET A 41 38.80 -5.19 4.58
C MET A 41 40.09 -5.36 5.41
N ILE A 42 40.17 -4.75 6.60
CA ILE A 42 41.39 -4.72 7.42
C ILE A 42 41.34 -5.82 8.50
N SER A 43 40.18 -6.42 8.77
CA SER A 43 40.06 -7.45 9.81
C SER A 43 38.87 -8.39 9.56
N ASP A 44 39.16 -9.69 9.42
CA ASP A 44 38.13 -10.75 9.29
C ASP A 44 37.13 -10.76 10.47
N ARG A 45 37.59 -10.40 11.67
CA ARG A 45 36.72 -10.27 12.85
C ARG A 45 35.78 -9.08 12.73
N PHE A 46 36.25 -7.98 12.16
CA PHE A 46 35.42 -6.81 11.91
C PHE A 46 34.45 -7.04 10.75
N ASP A 47 34.87 -7.77 9.71
CA ASP A 47 34.02 -8.21 8.61
C ASP A 47 32.81 -8.99 9.12
N PHE A 48 33.02 -9.94 10.05
CA PHE A 48 31.94 -10.66 10.73
C PHE A 48 30.95 -9.71 11.45
N TYR A 49 31.45 -8.72 12.20
CA TYR A 49 30.58 -7.75 12.89
C TYR A 49 29.87 -6.81 11.92
N VAL A 50 30.51 -6.43 10.81
CA VAL A 50 29.90 -5.64 9.74
C VAL A 50 28.75 -6.42 9.10
N ASP A 51 28.97 -7.70 8.82
CA ASP A 51 27.95 -8.63 8.34
C ASP A 51 26.78 -8.78 9.32
N GLU A 52 27.06 -8.96 10.61
CA GLU A 52 26.05 -9.06 11.66
C GLU A 52 25.28 -7.75 11.85
N HIS A 53 25.96 -6.61 11.74
CA HIS A 53 25.33 -5.30 11.76
C HIS A 53 24.42 -5.10 10.56
N PHE A 54 24.85 -5.43 9.34
CA PHE A 54 24.00 -5.29 8.16
C PHE A 54 22.77 -6.22 8.19
N LYS A 55 22.87 -7.39 8.83
CA LYS A 55 21.74 -8.31 9.07
C LYS A 55 20.74 -7.77 10.10
N THR A 56 21.21 -7.01 11.10
CA THR A 56 20.37 -6.51 12.20
C THR A 56 19.85 -5.09 11.98
N ARG A 57 20.55 -4.29 11.16
CA ARG A 57 20.23 -2.89 10.87
C ARG A 57 18.94 -2.75 10.09
N LYS A 58 18.16 -1.73 10.46
CA LYS A 58 17.01 -1.28 9.68
C LYS A 58 17.46 -0.30 8.60
N TRP A 59 17.05 -0.52 7.37
CA TRP A 59 17.46 0.29 6.23
C TRP A 59 16.41 1.34 5.91
N ALA A 60 16.79 2.61 5.80
CA ALA A 60 15.89 3.68 5.38
C ALA A 60 15.68 3.64 3.85
N LEU A 61 14.46 3.37 3.38
CA LEU A 61 14.14 3.43 1.96
C LEU A 61 13.52 4.78 1.60
N LYS A 62 14.38 5.73 1.23
CA LYS A 62 14.00 7.05 0.73
C LYS A 62 13.20 6.97 -0.58
N PRO A 63 12.48 8.03 -0.98
CA PRO A 63 11.68 8.01 -2.20
C PRO A 63 12.49 7.59 -3.42
N ILE A 64 11.94 6.61 -4.15
CA ILE A 64 12.54 6.04 -5.37
C ILE A 64 11.53 6.18 -6.51
N GLN A 65 12.02 6.48 -7.70
CA GLN A 65 11.21 6.45 -8.92
C GLN A 65 11.77 5.41 -9.90
N ILE A 66 10.86 4.63 -10.48
CA ILE A 66 11.09 3.73 -11.61
C ILE A 66 10.46 4.39 -12.83
N ARG A 67 11.29 4.78 -13.80
CA ARG A 67 10.84 5.47 -15.00
C ARG A 67 11.59 5.01 -16.24
N SER A 68 11.18 5.47 -17.41
CA SER A 68 11.91 5.19 -18.64
C SER A 68 13.07 6.16 -18.85
N LYS A 69 14.16 5.64 -19.40
CA LYS A 69 15.24 6.39 -20.04
C LYS A 69 15.27 6.03 -21.52
N ILE A 70 15.41 7.03 -22.37
CA ILE A 70 15.60 6.82 -23.82
C ILE A 70 17.09 6.52 -24.06
N GLY A 71 17.36 5.35 -24.64
CA GLY A 71 18.71 4.95 -25.07
C GLY A 71 19.11 5.59 -26.39
N GLU A 72 20.39 5.43 -26.76
CA GLU A 72 20.98 5.99 -27.99
C GLU A 72 20.27 5.53 -29.27
N ASN A 73 19.68 4.34 -29.24
CA ASN A 73 18.91 3.75 -30.32
C ASN A 73 17.40 4.12 -30.29
N GLY A 74 17.00 5.10 -29.46
CA GLY A 74 15.60 5.50 -29.29
C GLY A 74 14.74 4.53 -28.47
N THR A 75 15.28 3.41 -27.99
CA THR A 75 14.52 2.45 -27.17
C THR A 75 14.39 2.92 -25.72
N LYS A 76 13.20 2.78 -25.14
CA LYS A 76 12.98 3.01 -23.71
C LYS A 76 13.54 1.83 -22.91
N LYS A 77 14.21 2.13 -21.80
CA LYS A 77 14.67 1.17 -20.80
C LYS A 77 14.34 1.67 -19.41
N MET A 78 14.10 0.78 -18.48
CA MET A 78 13.89 1.16 -17.09
C MET A 78 15.16 1.78 -16.48
N GLU A 79 14.97 2.86 -15.75
CA GLU A 79 15.95 3.43 -14.82
C GLU A 79 15.32 3.62 -13.44
N ILE A 80 16.15 3.44 -12.41
CA ILE A 80 15.82 3.76 -11.03
C ILE A 80 16.52 5.07 -10.68
N VAL A 81 15.78 6.03 -10.15
CA VAL A 81 16.35 7.28 -9.65
C VAL A 81 15.92 7.54 -8.21
N ASN A 82 16.77 8.23 -7.46
CA ASN A 82 16.40 8.72 -6.14
C ASN A 82 15.57 10.01 -6.21
N TYR A 83 15.18 10.54 -5.06
CA TYR A 83 14.52 11.84 -4.91
C TYR A 83 15.19 13.01 -5.66
N TYR A 84 16.50 12.97 -5.85
CA TYR A 84 17.26 14.00 -6.58
C TYR A 84 17.41 13.69 -8.07
N CYS A 85 16.61 12.78 -8.62
CA CYS A 85 16.69 12.29 -10.00
C CYS A 85 18.06 11.71 -10.37
N LYS A 86 18.86 11.27 -9.38
CA LYS A 86 20.17 10.66 -9.64
C LYS A 86 19.99 9.16 -9.89
N PRO A 87 20.57 8.61 -10.99
CA PRO A 87 20.52 7.18 -11.27
C PRO A 87 21.05 6.35 -10.11
N MET A 88 20.35 5.26 -9.82
CA MET A 88 20.73 4.28 -8.81
C MET A 88 20.95 2.90 -9.44
N PRO A 89 21.89 2.11 -8.90
CA PRO A 89 22.08 0.75 -9.36
C PRO A 89 20.84 -0.09 -9.04
N ILE A 90 20.46 -0.97 -9.97
CA ILE A 90 19.44 -1.99 -9.72
C ILE A 90 20.05 -3.01 -8.75
N PRO A 91 19.45 -3.23 -7.56
CA PRO A 91 19.96 -4.21 -6.61
C PRO A 91 20.02 -5.60 -7.25
N GLN A 92 21.21 -6.20 -7.33
CA GLN A 92 21.41 -7.55 -7.87
C GLN A 92 21.18 -8.65 -6.84
N VAL A 93 21.26 -8.28 -5.56
CA VAL A 93 21.06 -9.17 -4.42
C VAL A 93 19.73 -8.82 -3.75
N GLN A 94 19.15 -9.81 -3.06
CA GLN A 94 17.94 -9.60 -2.26
C GLN A 94 18.17 -8.52 -1.21
N LEU A 95 17.19 -7.62 -1.07
CA LEU A 95 17.30 -6.53 -0.11
C LEU A 95 17.16 -7.02 1.33
N PRO A 96 17.79 -6.32 2.30
CA PRO A 96 17.67 -6.64 3.71
C PRO A 96 16.21 -6.66 4.15
N ARG A 97 15.78 -7.72 4.85
CA ARG A 97 14.37 -7.91 5.27
C ARG A 97 13.85 -6.84 6.24
N LYS A 98 14.77 -6.11 6.89
CA LYS A 98 14.49 -5.06 7.88
C LYS A 98 14.63 -3.69 7.21
N ILE A 99 13.54 -3.18 6.65
CA ILE A 99 13.45 -1.80 6.17
C ILE A 99 12.70 -0.96 7.21
N SER A 100 13.18 0.24 7.46
CA SER A 100 12.50 1.30 8.22
C SER A 100 12.30 2.51 7.32
N GLY A 101 11.36 3.40 7.63
CA GLY A 101 11.26 4.69 6.92
C GLY A 101 11.08 4.55 5.40
N PHE A 102 10.31 3.54 4.98
CA PHE A 102 9.84 3.46 3.60
C PHE A 102 8.93 4.66 3.33
N GLU A 103 9.28 5.49 2.35
CA GLU A 103 8.49 6.68 2.04
C GLU A 103 7.60 6.42 0.82
N CYS A 104 8.18 6.30 -0.37
CA CYS A 104 7.44 6.02 -1.60
C CYS A 104 8.29 5.25 -2.62
N ILE A 105 7.64 4.40 -3.42
CA ILE A 105 8.12 3.96 -4.74
C ILE A 105 7.11 4.45 -5.78
N ASP A 106 7.54 5.31 -6.69
CA ASP A 106 6.74 5.74 -7.84
C ASP A 106 7.14 4.97 -9.09
N ILE A 107 6.18 4.42 -9.83
CA ILE A 107 6.41 3.60 -11.02
C ILE A 107 5.67 4.23 -12.19
N SER A 108 6.40 4.70 -13.19
CA SER A 108 5.84 5.28 -14.43
C SER A 108 6.27 4.52 -15.69
N TYR A 109 7.06 3.46 -15.55
CA TYR A 109 7.48 2.61 -16.64
C TYR A 109 7.74 1.17 -16.17
N ILE A 110 7.29 0.19 -16.94
CA ILE A 110 7.49 -1.23 -16.65
C ILE A 110 8.09 -1.93 -17.87
N ASP A 111 9.34 -2.38 -17.74
CA ASP A 111 9.94 -3.39 -18.60
C ASP A 111 10.22 -4.68 -17.81
N GLN A 112 10.90 -5.64 -18.44
CA GLN A 112 11.27 -6.90 -17.76
C GLN A 112 12.17 -6.66 -16.53
N ASN A 113 13.03 -5.63 -16.55
CA ASN A 113 13.88 -5.29 -15.41
C ASN A 113 13.06 -4.71 -14.26
N ALA A 114 12.03 -3.93 -14.55
CA ALA A 114 11.07 -3.46 -13.56
C ALA A 114 10.34 -4.63 -12.89
N ILE A 115 9.87 -5.62 -13.67
CA ILE A 115 9.23 -6.83 -13.12
C ILE A 115 10.19 -7.60 -12.20
N VAL A 116 11.43 -7.82 -12.64
CA VAL A 116 12.46 -8.49 -11.81
C VAL A 116 12.76 -7.70 -10.54
N PHE A 117 12.87 -6.38 -10.64
CA PHE A 117 13.07 -5.50 -9.50
C PHE A 117 11.91 -5.61 -8.49
N LEU A 118 10.66 -5.47 -8.94
CA LEU A 118 9.49 -5.55 -8.07
C LEU A 118 9.33 -6.93 -7.41
N ARG A 119 9.64 -8.01 -8.12
CA ARG A 119 9.69 -9.37 -7.54
C ARG A 119 10.73 -9.48 -6.42
N ARG A 120 11.89 -8.84 -6.55
CA ARG A 120 12.92 -8.79 -5.48
C ARG A 120 12.46 -7.99 -4.26
N PHE A 121 11.57 -7.01 -4.46
CA PHE A 121 10.98 -6.20 -3.39
C PHE A 121 9.78 -6.86 -2.72
N ARG A 122 9.12 -7.84 -3.36
CA ARG A 122 7.95 -8.53 -2.80
C ARG A 122 8.12 -9.02 -1.35
N PRO A 123 9.25 -9.64 -0.93
CA PRO A 123 9.45 -10.04 0.46
C PRO A 123 9.45 -8.88 1.45
N LEU A 124 9.85 -7.68 1.02
CA LEU A 124 9.79 -6.47 1.83
C LEU A 124 8.33 -6.04 2.03
N PHE A 125 7.50 -6.15 1.00
CA PHE A 125 6.07 -5.89 1.14
C PHE A 125 5.39 -6.90 2.08
N ALA A 126 5.94 -8.11 2.18
CA ALA A 126 5.47 -9.12 3.12
C ALA A 126 5.89 -8.84 4.58
N SER A 127 7.05 -8.20 4.82
CA SER A 127 7.54 -7.89 6.16
C SER A 127 7.14 -6.50 6.66
N PHE A 128 6.68 -5.63 5.75
CA PHE A 128 6.39 -4.24 6.01
C PHE A 128 4.86 -4.00 5.98
N CYS A 129 4.32 -3.45 7.07
CA CYS A 129 2.90 -3.12 7.20
C CYS A 129 2.76 -1.84 8.04
N PRO A 130 1.90 -0.88 7.67
CA PRO A 130 0.97 -0.86 6.51
C PRO A 130 1.60 -0.37 5.20
N ILE A 131 1.18 -0.95 4.07
CA ILE A 131 1.50 -0.47 2.71
C ILE A 131 0.24 0.09 2.04
N ASN A 132 0.41 1.23 1.37
CA ASN A 132 -0.64 1.86 0.59
C ASN A 132 -0.30 1.73 -0.90
N LEU A 133 -1.26 1.24 -1.70
CA LEU A 133 -1.12 1.14 -3.14
C LEU A 133 -1.99 2.21 -3.80
N THR A 134 -1.38 3.03 -4.62
CA THR A 134 -2.06 4.03 -5.45
C THR A 134 -1.83 3.69 -6.91
N ILE A 135 -2.92 3.46 -7.64
CA ILE A 135 -2.90 3.24 -9.08
C ILE A 135 -3.57 4.46 -9.71
N ILE A 136 -2.80 5.15 -10.53
CA ILE A 136 -3.25 6.27 -11.34
C ILE A 136 -3.35 5.73 -12.77
N ASP A 137 -4.58 5.56 -13.24
CA ASP A 137 -4.88 5.28 -14.63
C ASP A 137 -5.51 6.52 -15.28
N THR A 138 -5.01 6.88 -16.46
CA THR A 138 -5.60 7.95 -17.28
C THR A 138 -6.17 7.41 -18.60
N TYR A 139 -6.15 6.09 -18.82
CA TYR A 139 -6.46 5.50 -20.12
C TYR A 139 -7.09 4.12 -19.98
N HIS A 140 -8.22 3.93 -20.65
CA HIS A 140 -9.04 2.74 -20.54
C HIS A 140 -8.67 1.73 -21.63
N ASN A 141 -7.64 0.94 -21.37
CA ASN A 141 -7.22 -0.13 -22.28
C ASN A 141 -7.24 -1.48 -21.55
N GLY A 142 -8.12 -2.38 -22.00
CA GLY A 142 -8.28 -3.72 -21.42
C GLY A 142 -6.99 -4.54 -21.36
N ARG A 143 -6.07 -4.37 -22.33
CA ARG A 143 -4.77 -5.07 -22.35
C ARG A 143 -3.87 -4.64 -21.20
N LEU A 144 -3.88 -3.36 -20.85
CA LEU A 144 -3.11 -2.84 -19.71
C LEU A 144 -3.62 -3.41 -18.39
N TYR A 145 -4.95 -3.53 -18.25
CA TYR A 145 -5.56 -4.13 -17.06
C TYR A 145 -5.20 -5.61 -16.93
N GLU A 146 -5.31 -6.39 -18.00
CA GLU A 146 -4.93 -7.81 -18.02
C GLU A 146 -3.44 -8.01 -17.71
N PHE A 147 -2.56 -7.18 -18.30
CA PHE A 147 -1.13 -7.18 -18.01
C PHE A 147 -0.87 -6.89 -16.52
N PHE A 148 -1.50 -5.84 -15.98
CA PHE A 148 -1.34 -5.43 -14.59
C PHE A 148 -1.77 -6.54 -13.62
N LEU A 149 -2.96 -7.10 -13.83
CA LEU A 149 -3.52 -8.19 -13.02
C LEU A 149 -2.64 -9.43 -13.00
N ARG A 150 -2.02 -9.78 -14.14
CA ARG A 150 -1.19 -10.98 -14.25
C ARG A 150 0.21 -10.78 -13.71
N ASN A 151 0.81 -9.63 -14.01
CA ASN A 151 2.25 -9.45 -13.79
C ASN A 151 2.57 -8.64 -12.56
N ILE A 152 1.75 -7.64 -12.23
CA ILE A 152 2.06 -6.62 -11.22
C ILE A 152 1.25 -6.86 -9.95
N TRP A 153 -0.05 -7.12 -10.08
CA TRP A 153 -0.94 -7.37 -8.94
C TRP A 153 -0.45 -8.47 -7.99
N PRO A 154 0.01 -9.65 -8.44
CA PRO A 154 0.44 -10.72 -7.54
C PRO A 154 1.70 -10.38 -6.73
N MET A 155 2.40 -9.29 -7.07
CA MET A 155 3.58 -8.82 -6.36
C MET A 155 3.22 -8.08 -5.07
N PHE A 156 2.02 -7.51 -4.97
CA PHE A 156 1.53 -6.90 -3.75
C PHE A 156 0.91 -8.02 -2.90
N GLY A 157 1.59 -8.38 -1.82
CA GLY A 157 1.11 -9.44 -0.92
C GLY A 157 -0.20 -9.06 -0.21
N LYS A 158 -0.68 -9.94 0.67
CA LYS A 158 -1.90 -9.76 1.51
C LYS A 158 -1.85 -8.57 2.49
N ASN A 159 -0.81 -7.75 2.44
CA ASN A 159 -0.47 -6.70 3.41
C ASN A 159 -0.82 -5.28 2.92
N ILE A 160 -1.58 -5.16 1.83
CA ILE A 160 -2.13 -3.86 1.44
C ILE A 160 -3.13 -3.43 2.51
N HIS A 161 -2.88 -2.26 3.08
CA HIS A 161 -3.73 -1.64 4.09
C HIS A 161 -4.59 -0.53 3.50
N GLY A 162 -4.07 0.18 2.50
CA GLY A 162 -4.79 1.24 1.79
C GLY A 162 -4.72 1.05 0.28
N LEU A 163 -5.83 1.31 -0.40
CA LEU A 163 -5.93 1.21 -1.85
C LEU A 163 -6.56 2.48 -2.44
N LYS A 164 -5.88 3.10 -3.41
CA LYS A 164 -6.40 4.21 -4.21
C LYS A 164 -6.41 3.81 -5.68
N LEU A 165 -7.57 3.84 -6.32
CA LEU A 165 -7.73 3.57 -7.76
C LEU A 165 -8.94 4.35 -8.31
N SER A 166 -9.07 4.49 -9.63
CA SER A 166 -10.29 5.02 -10.22
C SER A 166 -11.43 3.98 -10.15
N ALA A 167 -12.69 4.45 -10.16
CA ALA A 167 -13.84 3.55 -10.29
C ALA A 167 -13.79 2.76 -11.62
N THR A 168 -13.30 3.39 -12.69
CA THR A 168 -13.16 2.72 -13.98
C THR A 168 -12.15 1.58 -13.92
N PHE A 169 -11.00 1.77 -13.27
CA PHE A 169 -10.04 0.69 -13.06
C PHE A 169 -10.69 -0.47 -12.29
N PHE A 170 -11.41 -0.17 -11.21
CA PHE A 170 -12.10 -1.16 -10.40
C PHE A 170 -13.10 -1.99 -11.22
N HIS A 171 -13.92 -1.31 -12.03
CA HIS A 171 -14.90 -1.93 -12.91
C HIS A 171 -14.26 -2.97 -13.84
N HIS A 172 -13.12 -2.63 -14.44
CA HIS A 172 -12.42 -3.51 -15.36
C HIS A 172 -11.63 -4.63 -14.68
N LEU A 173 -11.23 -4.44 -13.42
CA LEU A 173 -10.55 -5.48 -12.65
C LEU A 173 -11.50 -6.57 -12.18
N ARG A 174 -12.73 -6.21 -11.84
CA ARG A 174 -13.71 -7.12 -11.22
C ARG A 174 -13.95 -8.43 -11.99
N PRO A 175 -14.09 -8.47 -13.33
CA PRO A 175 -14.25 -9.72 -14.06
C PRO A 175 -13.09 -10.71 -13.87
N PHE A 176 -11.89 -10.22 -13.58
CA PHE A 176 -10.69 -11.04 -13.41
C PHE A 176 -10.36 -11.32 -11.94
N ALA A 177 -10.72 -10.39 -11.04
CA ALA A 177 -10.54 -10.50 -9.60
C ALA A 177 -11.83 -10.07 -8.87
N PRO A 178 -12.88 -10.91 -8.83
CA PRO A 178 -14.17 -10.52 -8.25
C PRO A 178 -14.07 -10.20 -6.75
N SER A 179 -13.13 -10.84 -6.04
CA SER A 179 -12.89 -10.68 -4.61
C SER A 179 -11.82 -9.65 -4.26
N ILE A 180 -11.42 -8.78 -5.19
CA ILE A 180 -10.21 -7.93 -5.07
C ILE A 180 -10.10 -7.14 -3.75
N LEU A 181 -11.21 -6.66 -3.20
CA LEU A 181 -11.24 -5.93 -1.92
C LEU A 181 -11.14 -6.85 -0.70
N ASN A 182 -11.58 -8.11 -0.84
CA ASN A 182 -11.55 -9.13 0.19
C ASN A 182 -10.26 -9.99 0.16
N ASP A 183 -9.48 -9.91 -0.93
CA ASP A 183 -8.20 -10.62 -1.07
C ASP A 183 -7.13 -10.11 -0.08
N PHE A 184 -7.36 -8.94 0.53
CA PHE A 184 -6.47 -8.28 1.48
C PHE A 184 -7.08 -8.23 2.88
N PRO A 185 -6.69 -9.14 3.79
CA PRO A 185 -7.20 -9.16 5.16
C PRO A 185 -6.88 -7.89 5.96
N SER A 186 -5.83 -7.16 5.58
CA SER A 186 -5.40 -5.93 6.24
C SER A 186 -5.99 -4.65 5.62
N LEU A 187 -6.78 -4.78 4.54
CA LEU A 187 -7.32 -3.62 3.83
C LEU A 187 -8.34 -2.90 4.71
N ARG A 188 -7.92 -1.72 5.20
CA ARG A 188 -8.71 -0.83 6.02
C ARG A 188 -9.22 0.35 5.22
N PHE A 189 -8.43 0.87 4.29
CA PHE A 189 -8.72 2.10 3.57
C PHE A 189 -8.90 1.88 2.08
N VAL A 190 -9.99 2.42 1.50
CA VAL A 190 -10.18 2.46 0.06
C VAL A 190 -10.62 3.86 -0.36
N ASN A 191 -9.97 4.41 -1.39
CA ASN A 191 -10.31 5.71 -1.97
C ASN A 191 -10.50 5.59 -3.48
N PHE A 192 -11.69 5.95 -3.94
CA PHE A 192 -11.97 6.07 -5.36
C PHE A 192 -12.13 7.53 -5.74
N TYR A 193 -11.38 7.92 -6.75
CA TYR A 193 -11.50 9.22 -7.39
C TYR A 193 -12.32 9.04 -8.68
N PHE A 194 -13.37 9.86 -8.81
CA PHE A 194 -14.38 9.85 -9.89
C PHE A 194 -15.29 8.60 -9.91
N ASP A 195 -16.62 8.84 -9.80
CA ASP A 195 -17.76 7.96 -10.10
C ASP A 195 -18.46 7.06 -9.04
N LYS A 196 -19.67 6.64 -9.46
CA LYS A 196 -20.92 6.22 -8.79
C LYS A 196 -20.87 4.96 -7.90
N LEU A 197 -19.87 4.80 -7.04
CA LEU A 197 -19.72 3.57 -6.25
C LEU A 197 -20.73 3.38 -5.10
N PHE A 198 -21.58 4.36 -4.84
CA PHE A 198 -22.67 4.22 -3.85
C PHE A 198 -23.94 3.57 -4.44
N THR A 199 -23.94 3.18 -5.72
CA THR A 199 -25.08 2.49 -6.36
C THR A 199 -24.95 0.97 -6.20
N GLY A 200 -25.83 0.31 -5.44
CA GLY A 200 -25.78 -1.15 -5.29
C GLY A 200 -26.44 -1.73 -4.05
N PHE A 201 -27.33 -0.98 -3.40
CA PHE A 201 -28.11 -1.45 -2.25
C PHE A 201 -29.56 -1.74 -2.69
N PRO A 202 -30.16 -2.88 -2.30
CA PRO A 202 -29.59 -3.97 -1.50
C PRO A 202 -28.58 -4.84 -2.29
N CYS A 203 -27.75 -5.57 -1.54
CA CYS A 203 -26.82 -6.53 -2.10
C CYS A 203 -27.56 -7.80 -2.52
N ASP A 204 -28.18 -7.80 -3.70
CA ASP A 204 -28.77 -9.01 -4.28
C ASP A 204 -27.67 -9.95 -4.79
N ASP A 205 -27.77 -11.24 -4.46
CA ASP A 205 -26.79 -12.27 -4.84
C ASP A 205 -26.92 -12.76 -6.30
N ASN A 206 -27.82 -12.17 -7.11
CA ASN A 206 -28.19 -12.68 -8.43
C ASN A 206 -27.79 -11.72 -9.58
N ALA A 207 -26.97 -12.24 -10.51
CA ALA A 207 -26.43 -11.63 -11.75
C ALA A 207 -25.32 -10.58 -11.54
N MET A 208 -24.37 -10.51 -12.50
CA MET A 208 -23.08 -9.79 -12.47
C MET A 208 -23.06 -8.64 -11.45
N GLU A 209 -22.49 -8.93 -10.29
CA GLU A 209 -22.46 -8.03 -9.14
C GLU A 209 -22.06 -6.61 -9.57
N SER A 210 -22.79 -5.59 -9.14
CA SER A 210 -22.40 -4.22 -9.47
C SER A 210 -21.15 -3.82 -8.67
N ASP A 211 -20.44 -2.79 -9.11
CA ASP A 211 -19.28 -2.29 -8.39
C ASP A 211 -19.66 -1.85 -6.96
N GLY A 212 -20.84 -1.24 -6.79
CA GLY A 212 -21.34 -0.86 -5.47
C GLY A 212 -21.77 -2.05 -4.60
N GLN A 213 -22.23 -3.16 -5.17
CA GLN A 213 -22.47 -4.39 -4.41
C GLN A 213 -21.16 -5.00 -3.90
N ALA A 214 -20.11 -5.03 -4.72
CA ALA A 214 -18.79 -5.49 -4.28
C ALA A 214 -18.23 -4.62 -3.15
N MET A 215 -18.39 -3.30 -3.27
CA MET A 215 -18.06 -2.34 -2.21
C MET A 215 -18.87 -2.57 -0.95
N ALA A 216 -20.17 -2.81 -1.07
CA ALA A 216 -21.03 -3.15 0.05
C ALA A 216 -20.52 -4.41 0.75
N LYS A 217 -20.28 -5.52 0.04
CA LYS A 217 -19.75 -6.75 0.68
C LYS A 217 -18.46 -6.50 1.44
N TRP A 218 -17.54 -5.71 0.88
CA TRP A 218 -16.33 -5.34 1.60
C TRP A 218 -16.65 -4.48 2.85
N LEU A 219 -17.47 -3.44 2.74
CA LEU A 219 -17.84 -2.58 3.88
C LEU A 219 -18.52 -3.37 5.00
N PHE A 220 -19.40 -4.31 4.65
CA PHE A 220 -20.20 -5.12 5.59
C PHE A 220 -19.49 -6.39 6.09
N THR A 221 -18.22 -6.58 5.72
CA THR A 221 -17.39 -7.65 6.29
C THR A 221 -16.61 -7.11 7.50
N PRO A 222 -16.71 -7.71 8.71
CA PRO A 222 -15.96 -7.25 9.87
C PRO A 222 -14.44 -7.30 9.67
N LEU A 223 -13.72 -6.29 10.16
CA LEU A 223 -12.26 -6.30 10.22
C LEU A 223 -11.80 -6.88 11.56
N GLN A 224 -10.84 -7.80 11.55
CA GLN A 224 -10.36 -8.48 12.77
C GLN A 224 -9.80 -7.51 13.83
N SER A 225 -9.23 -6.37 13.42
CA SER A 225 -8.58 -5.41 14.30
C SER A 225 -9.54 -4.52 15.11
N ASN A 226 -10.86 -4.63 14.89
CA ASN A 226 -11.90 -3.79 15.51
C ASN A 226 -11.68 -2.27 15.31
N VAL A 227 -10.92 -1.90 14.27
CA VAL A 227 -10.75 -0.53 13.79
C VAL A 227 -11.73 -0.33 12.63
N PRO A 228 -12.40 0.83 12.50
CA PRO A 228 -13.31 1.05 11.40
C PRO A 228 -12.58 1.00 10.05
N LYS A 229 -13.23 0.35 9.08
CA LYS A 229 -12.90 0.51 7.67
C LYS A 229 -13.16 1.96 7.27
N VAL A 230 -12.35 2.48 6.37
CA VAL A 230 -12.47 3.84 5.88
C VAL A 230 -12.64 3.80 4.37
N PHE A 231 -13.72 4.37 3.89
CA PHE A 231 -14.03 4.48 2.47
C PHE A 231 -14.11 5.96 2.10
N LYS A 232 -13.48 6.35 0.99
CA LYS A 232 -13.58 7.72 0.47
C LYS A 232 -14.05 7.68 -0.97
N CYS A 233 -15.06 8.48 -1.28
CA CYS A 233 -15.66 8.50 -2.61
C CYS A 233 -16.14 9.91 -2.96
N ALA A 234 -15.78 10.34 -4.17
CA ALA A 234 -16.35 11.52 -4.80
C ALA A 234 -17.62 11.14 -5.55
N LEU A 235 -18.74 11.75 -5.18
CA LEU A 235 -20.06 11.46 -5.71
C LEU A 235 -20.50 12.56 -6.69
N ASP A 236 -20.86 12.12 -7.89
CA ASP A 236 -21.44 12.95 -8.95
C ASP A 236 -22.93 12.59 -9.10
N THR A 237 -23.79 13.28 -8.34
CA THR A 237 -25.20 12.87 -8.14
C THR A 237 -26.20 13.81 -8.81
N ASP A 238 -26.01 14.09 -10.10
CA ASP A 238 -27.01 14.78 -10.92
C ASP A 238 -28.12 13.82 -11.44
N ASP A 239 -27.99 12.51 -11.21
CA ASP A 239 -28.92 11.49 -11.75
C ASP A 239 -30.09 11.11 -10.81
N GLY A 240 -30.20 11.75 -9.64
CA GLY A 240 -31.29 11.53 -8.69
C GLY A 240 -31.26 10.20 -7.93
N SER A 241 -30.24 9.35 -8.15
CA SER A 241 -30.17 8.01 -7.53
C SER A 241 -29.75 8.01 -6.05
N TRP A 242 -29.19 9.11 -5.55
CA TRP A 242 -28.70 9.21 -4.17
C TRP A 242 -29.79 8.88 -3.13
N SER A 243 -30.96 9.50 -3.25
CA SER A 243 -32.02 9.35 -2.24
C SER A 243 -32.52 7.91 -2.18
N SER A 244 -32.76 7.26 -3.33
CA SER A 244 -33.20 5.86 -3.34
C SER A 244 -32.12 4.91 -2.82
N ASN A 245 -30.86 5.11 -3.21
CA ASN A 245 -29.74 4.31 -2.71
C ASN A 245 -29.55 4.46 -1.20
N MET A 246 -29.71 5.67 -0.66
CA MET A 246 -29.61 5.93 0.77
C MET A 246 -30.76 5.29 1.56
N GLU A 247 -32.00 5.35 1.06
CA GLU A 247 -33.12 4.65 1.70
C GLU A 247 -32.94 3.11 1.66
N ALA A 248 -32.44 2.57 0.55
CA ALA A 248 -32.09 1.15 0.46
C ALA A 248 -30.95 0.79 1.45
N PHE A 249 -29.96 1.66 1.60
CA PHE A 249 -28.87 1.48 2.58
C PHE A 249 -29.39 1.48 4.03
N LYS A 250 -30.26 2.44 4.39
CA LYS A 250 -30.89 2.51 5.71
C LYS A 250 -31.72 1.24 6.00
N ALA A 251 -32.47 0.76 5.00
CA ALA A 251 -33.23 -0.48 5.12
C ALA A 251 -32.32 -1.69 5.37
N ALA A 252 -31.19 -1.79 4.64
CA ALA A 252 -30.19 -2.83 4.84
C ALA A 252 -29.51 -2.75 6.22
N PHE A 253 -29.28 -1.55 6.75
CA PHE A 253 -28.77 -1.35 8.11
C PHE A 253 -29.80 -1.80 9.17
N ALA A 254 -31.08 -1.45 8.99
CA ALA A 254 -32.15 -1.82 9.91
C ALA A 254 -32.38 -3.34 9.98
N SER A 255 -32.16 -4.06 8.88
CA SER A 255 -32.29 -5.52 8.81
C SER A 255 -31.00 -6.29 9.14
N ALA A 256 -29.88 -5.60 9.35
CA ALA A 256 -28.60 -6.24 9.64
C ALA A 256 -28.63 -7.00 10.96
N SER A 257 -28.03 -8.19 10.97
CA SER A 257 -27.94 -9.09 12.14
C SER A 257 -26.53 -9.21 12.73
N SER A 258 -25.53 -8.65 12.05
CA SER A 258 -24.13 -8.65 12.49
C SER A 258 -23.59 -7.21 12.61
N PRO A 259 -22.81 -6.92 13.68
CA PRO A 259 -22.19 -5.63 13.85
C PRO A 259 -20.99 -5.44 12.92
N VAL A 260 -20.85 -4.23 12.37
CA VAL A 260 -19.78 -3.80 11.47
C VAL A 260 -19.49 -2.31 11.68
N ASN A 261 -18.19 -1.97 11.75
CA ASN A 261 -17.74 -0.59 11.95
C ASN A 261 -17.10 -0.03 10.69
N PHE A 262 -17.58 1.13 10.22
CA PHE A 262 -16.94 1.86 9.13
C PHE A 262 -17.17 3.38 9.23
N ILE A 263 -16.30 4.13 8.55
CA ILE A 263 -16.39 5.56 8.30
C ILE A 263 -16.28 5.78 6.80
N ALA A 264 -17.33 6.31 6.19
CA ALA A 264 -17.34 6.68 4.78
C ALA A 264 -17.28 8.21 4.64
N VAL A 265 -16.24 8.71 3.97
CA VAL A 265 -16.06 10.11 3.61
C VAL A 265 -16.64 10.32 2.22
N LEU A 266 -17.78 10.98 2.16
CA LEU A 266 -18.53 11.24 0.94
C LEU A 266 -18.31 12.70 0.53
N CYS A 267 -17.71 12.91 -0.63
CA CYS A 267 -17.47 14.24 -1.18
C CYS A 267 -18.51 14.51 -2.27
N PHE A 268 -19.37 15.51 -2.08
CA PHE A 268 -20.38 15.89 -3.08
C PHE A 268 -19.95 17.11 -3.89
N ARG A 269 -20.55 17.28 -5.07
CA ARG A 269 -20.51 18.58 -5.75
C ARG A 269 -21.16 19.67 -4.89
N PRO A 270 -20.65 20.92 -4.91
CA PRO A 270 -21.20 22.01 -4.09
C PRO A 270 -22.72 22.20 -4.24
N SER A 271 -23.24 22.10 -5.47
CA SER A 271 -24.67 22.24 -5.78
C SER A 271 -25.53 21.18 -5.10
N PHE A 272 -25.03 19.95 -5.00
CA PHE A 272 -25.76 18.82 -4.42
C PHE A 272 -25.58 18.75 -2.90
N ALA A 273 -24.45 19.17 -2.36
CA ALA A 273 -24.16 19.14 -0.93
C ALA A 273 -25.25 19.85 -0.09
N ALA A 274 -25.84 20.91 -0.61
CA ALA A 274 -26.92 21.66 0.04
C ALA A 274 -28.24 20.87 0.17
N SER A 275 -28.47 19.85 -0.66
CA SER A 275 -29.67 19.00 -0.60
C SER A 275 -29.48 17.73 0.22
N VAL A 276 -28.25 17.44 0.66
CA VAL A 276 -27.96 16.27 1.50
C VAL A 276 -28.42 16.54 2.93
N VAL A 277 -29.37 15.73 3.41
CA VAL A 277 -29.94 15.84 4.75
C VAL A 277 -29.23 14.89 5.72
N PRO A 278 -28.56 15.41 6.79
CA PRO A 278 -28.03 14.60 7.87
C PRO A 278 -29.11 13.74 8.55
N PHE A 279 -28.72 12.58 9.06
CA PHE A 279 -29.61 11.71 9.82
C PHE A 279 -28.85 10.89 10.84
N GLU A 280 -29.58 10.33 11.79
CA GLU A 280 -29.09 9.37 12.77
C GLU A 280 -30.16 8.30 12.99
N MET A 281 -29.76 7.04 13.07
CA MET A 281 -30.65 5.94 13.37
C MET A 281 -29.91 4.83 14.11
N THR A 282 -30.64 4.06 14.92
CA THR A 282 -30.09 2.98 15.74
C THR A 282 -30.63 1.63 15.29
N ASN A 283 -29.80 0.60 15.36
CA ASN A 283 -30.20 -0.80 15.28
C ASN A 283 -29.97 -1.43 16.66
N GLU A 284 -31.06 -1.68 17.40
CA GLU A 284 -30.97 -2.25 18.75
C GLU A 284 -30.51 -3.72 18.76
N MET A 285 -30.77 -4.45 17.67
CA MET A 285 -30.36 -5.85 17.53
C MET A 285 -28.84 -5.99 17.44
N THR A 286 -28.17 -5.12 16.66
CA THR A 286 -26.70 -5.09 16.57
C THR A 286 -26.05 -4.18 17.60
N ARG A 287 -26.84 -3.36 18.31
CA ARG A 287 -26.38 -2.29 19.23
C ARG A 287 -25.48 -1.27 18.54
N GLU A 288 -25.87 -0.88 17.34
CA GLU A 288 -25.13 0.07 16.50
C GLU A 288 -25.96 1.30 16.17
N GLN A 289 -25.26 2.36 15.78
CA GLN A 289 -25.83 3.55 15.19
C GLN A 289 -25.27 3.76 13.79
N LEU A 290 -26.12 4.27 12.90
CA LEU A 290 -25.77 4.78 11.59
C LEU A 290 -26.09 6.27 11.54
N ALA A 291 -25.09 7.10 11.27
CA ALA A 291 -25.25 8.54 11.17
C ALA A 291 -24.62 9.09 9.90
N LEU A 292 -25.32 10.00 9.23
CA LEU A 292 -24.76 10.87 8.19
C LEU A 292 -24.65 12.27 8.78
N LYS A 293 -23.44 12.83 8.84
CA LYS A 293 -23.20 14.18 9.35
C LYS A 293 -22.34 15.00 8.39
N GLY A 294 -22.66 16.27 8.26
CA GLY A 294 -21.81 17.22 7.54
C GLY A 294 -20.50 17.44 8.29
N THR A 295 -19.43 17.70 7.55
CA THR A 295 -18.16 18.16 8.14
C THR A 295 -18.15 19.68 8.22
N ALA A 296 -17.38 20.24 9.15
CA ALA A 296 -17.22 21.70 9.28
C ALA A 296 -16.34 22.31 8.17
N ASP A 297 -15.82 21.48 7.25
CA ASP A 297 -14.92 21.94 6.20
C ASP A 297 -15.65 22.40 4.93
N PHE A 298 -15.05 23.33 4.21
CA PHE A 298 -15.61 23.93 2.99
C PHE A 298 -15.58 22.99 1.77
N ASN A 299 -15.29 21.70 1.94
CA ASN A 299 -15.07 20.76 0.84
C ASN A 299 -16.28 19.89 0.51
N ASN A 300 -17.49 20.26 0.96
CA ASN A 300 -18.73 19.52 0.68
C ASN A 300 -18.64 18.04 1.11
N ARG A 301 -17.94 17.80 2.23
CA ARG A 301 -17.69 16.46 2.77
C ARG A 301 -18.72 16.11 3.84
N PHE A 302 -19.19 14.87 3.78
CA PHE A 302 -20.04 14.26 4.79
C PHE A 302 -19.41 12.97 5.28
N LEU A 303 -19.64 12.66 6.55
CA LEU A 303 -19.27 11.38 7.15
C LEU A 303 -20.52 10.52 7.32
N LEU A 304 -20.54 9.38 6.64
CA LEU A 304 -21.47 8.29 6.91
C LEU A 304 -20.77 7.29 7.82
N ILE A 305 -21.24 7.17 9.06
CA ILE A 305 -20.57 6.41 10.13
C ILE A 305 -21.52 5.31 10.61
N ARG A 306 -21.05 4.07 10.58
CA ARG A 306 -21.68 2.95 11.29
C ARG A 306 -20.76 2.52 12.42
N CYS A 307 -21.26 2.54 13.65
CA CYS A 307 -20.45 2.30 14.84
C CYS A 307 -21.28 1.76 16.02
N PRO A 308 -20.65 1.23 17.08
CA PRO A 308 -21.39 0.80 18.28
C PRO A 308 -22.05 1.99 18.98
N ILE A 309 -23.21 1.79 19.58
CA ILE A 309 -23.88 2.81 20.41
C ILE A 309 -23.01 3.13 21.63
N ALA A 310 -22.52 2.09 22.31
CA ALA A 310 -21.56 2.24 23.39
C ALA A 310 -20.14 2.30 22.81
N ARG A 311 -19.65 3.52 22.53
CA ARG A 311 -18.32 3.74 21.95
C ARG A 311 -17.49 4.75 22.76
N ASP A 312 -16.17 4.61 22.65
CA ASP A 312 -15.23 5.61 23.15
C ASP A 312 -15.21 6.81 22.18
N GLU A 313 -15.91 7.89 22.56
CA GLU A 313 -16.00 9.10 21.73
C GLU A 313 -14.62 9.70 21.43
N SER A 314 -13.68 9.70 22.38
CA SER A 314 -12.34 10.26 22.16
C SER A 314 -11.58 9.46 21.09
N LYS A 315 -11.76 8.14 21.07
CA LYS A 315 -11.16 7.26 20.05
C LYS A 315 -11.84 7.44 18.69
N TRP A 316 -13.17 7.56 18.66
CA TRP A 316 -13.92 7.73 17.41
C TRP A 316 -13.68 9.09 16.78
N THR A 317 -13.63 10.17 17.55
CA THR A 317 -13.27 11.50 17.03
C THR A 317 -11.92 11.47 16.33
N LYS A 318 -10.90 10.79 16.90
CA LYS A 318 -9.60 10.63 16.24
C LYS A 318 -9.70 9.87 14.92
N TRP A 319 -10.50 8.81 14.86
CA TRP A 319 -10.69 8.06 13.62
C TRP A 319 -11.47 8.82 12.56
N GLU A 320 -12.43 9.65 12.97
CA GLU A 320 -13.17 10.54 12.07
C GLU A 320 -12.26 11.63 11.50
N GLU A 321 -11.44 12.28 12.34
CA GLU A 321 -10.41 13.23 11.91
C GLU A 321 -9.37 12.59 10.99
N GLU A 322 -8.89 11.39 11.35
CA GLU A 322 -7.99 10.57 10.53
C GLU A 322 -8.61 10.33 9.15
N ALA A 323 -9.88 9.93 9.08
CA ALA A 323 -10.59 9.67 7.83
C ALA A 323 -10.75 10.93 6.97
N ILE A 324 -11.12 12.07 7.55
CA ILE A 324 -11.26 13.35 6.83
C ILE A 324 -9.91 13.81 6.25
N GLY A 325 -8.86 13.75 7.07
CA GLY A 325 -7.50 14.14 6.73
C GLY A 325 -6.76 13.13 5.86
N MET A 326 -7.32 11.94 5.65
CA MET A 326 -6.64 10.90 4.86
C MET A 326 -6.63 11.28 3.38
N ASP A 327 -5.47 11.70 2.88
CA ASP A 327 -5.06 11.48 1.51
C ASP A 327 -3.89 10.50 1.50
N LEU A 328 -3.99 9.45 0.67
CA LEU A 328 -2.92 8.48 0.56
C LEU A 328 -1.63 9.10 0.02
N PHE A 329 -1.67 10.26 -0.66
CA PHE A 329 -0.47 10.97 -1.09
C PHE A 329 0.33 11.60 0.08
N ASP A 330 -0.32 11.86 1.21
CA ASP A 330 0.33 12.44 2.40
C ASP A 330 0.85 11.36 3.36
N GLN A 331 0.66 10.08 3.02
CA GLN A 331 1.09 8.96 3.84
C GLN A 331 2.53 8.55 3.52
N ARG A 332 3.14 7.81 4.45
CA ARG A 332 4.36 7.05 4.15
C ARG A 332 3.99 5.65 3.65
N ASN A 333 4.96 4.94 3.14
CA ASN A 333 4.83 3.55 2.68
C ASN A 333 3.94 3.39 1.45
N ILE A 334 4.04 4.33 0.51
CA ILE A 334 3.23 4.35 -0.71
C ILE A 334 3.95 3.61 -1.83
N ILE A 335 3.19 2.85 -2.60
CA ILE A 335 3.58 2.41 -3.94
C ILE A 335 2.63 3.12 -4.91
N GLY A 336 3.16 4.10 -5.64
CA GLY A 336 2.45 4.82 -6.69
C GLY A 336 2.73 4.17 -8.04
N ILE A 337 1.70 3.88 -8.82
CA ILE A 337 1.82 3.33 -10.17
C ILE A 337 1.02 4.21 -11.13
N ALA A 338 1.71 4.86 -12.06
CA ALA A 338 1.14 5.73 -13.08
C ALA A 338 1.49 5.18 -14.47
N ILE A 339 0.71 4.22 -14.94
CA ILE A 339 0.86 3.60 -16.27
C ILE A 339 -0.30 4.11 -17.11
N ASN A 340 -0.01 5.15 -17.88
CA ASN A 340 -1.01 5.96 -18.56
C ASN A 340 -1.20 5.55 -20.01
N ASP A 341 -0.26 4.84 -20.63
CA ASP A 341 -0.39 4.31 -21.98
C ASP A 341 0.44 3.04 -22.19
N GLU A 342 0.27 2.39 -23.35
CA GLU A 342 1.08 1.23 -23.74
C GLU A 342 2.57 1.58 -23.90
N ASN A 343 2.91 2.86 -24.16
CA ASN A 343 4.31 3.31 -24.24
C ASN A 343 4.99 3.37 -22.87
N ASN A 344 4.23 3.25 -21.78
CA ASN A 344 4.75 3.03 -20.42
C ASN A 344 5.13 1.56 -20.17
N ILE A 345 4.83 0.66 -21.10
CA ILE A 345 5.19 -0.75 -21.05
C ILE A 345 6.29 -1.04 -22.06
N GLY A 346 7.31 -1.81 -21.65
CA GLY A 346 8.40 -2.24 -22.52
C GLY A 346 7.91 -3.10 -23.68
N ASN A 347 8.52 -2.91 -24.85
CA ASN A 347 8.13 -3.60 -26.08
C ASN A 347 8.04 -5.12 -25.88
N GLY A 348 6.95 -5.71 -26.39
CA GLY A 348 6.72 -7.16 -26.37
C GLY A 348 6.19 -7.73 -25.05
N LEU A 349 6.06 -6.93 -23.98
CA LEU A 349 5.47 -7.40 -22.72
C LEU A 349 3.95 -7.57 -22.77
N LEU A 350 3.27 -6.77 -23.61
CA LEU A 350 1.83 -6.90 -23.83
C LEU A 350 1.47 -8.09 -24.73
N ASP A 351 2.38 -8.47 -25.62
CA ASP A 351 2.19 -9.54 -26.60
C ASP A 351 2.80 -10.88 -26.15
N ALA A 352 3.50 -10.89 -25.01
CA ALA A 352 4.08 -12.10 -24.44
C ALA A 352 2.97 -13.04 -23.95
N THR A 353 2.82 -14.18 -24.61
CA THR A 353 1.99 -15.27 -24.10
C THR A 353 2.57 -15.81 -22.78
N PRO A 354 1.73 -16.22 -21.81
CA PRO A 354 2.22 -16.75 -20.56
C PRO A 354 3.11 -17.97 -20.81
N GLY A 355 4.39 -17.87 -20.41
CA GLY A 355 5.27 -19.03 -20.35
C GLY A 355 4.72 -20.07 -19.37
N PRO A 356 5.02 -21.37 -19.57
CA PRO A 356 4.52 -22.42 -18.70
C PRO A 356 4.93 -22.14 -17.25
N ASN A 357 3.93 -22.09 -16.37
CA ASN A 357 4.04 -21.78 -14.95
C ASN A 357 5.27 -22.44 -14.27
N ASP A 358 6.06 -21.63 -13.56
CA ASP A 358 6.94 -22.05 -12.46
C ASP A 358 6.10 -22.54 -11.25
N GLN A 359 5.21 -23.51 -11.48
CA GLN A 359 4.53 -24.30 -10.45
C GLN A 359 5.32 -25.56 -10.07
N GLN A 360 6.61 -25.62 -10.42
CA GLN A 360 7.49 -26.74 -10.04
C GLN A 360 8.76 -26.26 -9.35
N GLN A 361 8.63 -25.57 -8.22
CA GLN A 361 9.59 -25.74 -7.12
C GLN A 361 8.78 -25.87 -5.83
N LYS A 362 8.61 -27.13 -5.42
CA LYS A 362 8.01 -27.56 -4.15
C LYS A 362 8.83 -27.10 -2.96
#